data_AF-K1SUA2-F1
#
_entry.id   AF-K1SUA2-F1
#
_cell.length_a   1.000
_cell.length_b   1.000
_cell.length_c   1.000
_cell.angle_alpha   90.00
_cell.angle_beta   90.00
_cell.angle_gamma   90.00
#
_symmetry.space_group_name_H-M   'P 1'
#
loop_
_entity.id
_entity.type
_entity.pdbx_description
1 polymer ?
#
loop_
_entity_poly.entity_id
_entity_poly.type
_entity_poly.pdbx_seq_one_letter_code
_entity_poly.pdbx_strand_id
1 'polypeptide(L)'
;MVVVKNIILFLILGVLYMIYISVKNKKILDNIIEIFDNNELKFCYDNDDMYSLIRKSTIVVTDSNPTVIKFALKEKKQIIILTSKEKMTKLEKNYESYTNVYCCNKEEAVLDLVKCITKRGKRKKLIIGVGIILIILLLLLISSLCFFKLGTKEKKVVVENKIDYRKENIVFIGDSITELYDLDKHYKNLPVINTGKSGYKTMDIYDELYDRLYIYNPTKVFLLIGTNDFFDDRSNEYIVGNIKKIVNDINDKRPNAKVYLESIYPVNNSDDEKINKEMVYDRDNKTIKI
;
A
#
# COMPACT_ATOMS: atom_id res chain seq x y z
N MET A 1 3.76 -8.00 -62.20
CA MET A 1 2.41 -8.28 -61.66
C MET A 1 2.48 -8.08 -60.15
N VAL A 2 1.84 -7.05 -59.59
CA VAL A 2 1.83 -6.80 -58.14
C VAL A 2 0.80 -7.74 -57.53
N VAL A 3 1.23 -8.59 -56.59
CA VAL A 3 0.30 -9.45 -55.86
C VAL A 3 -0.29 -8.60 -54.73
N VAL A 4 -1.53 -8.16 -54.90
CA VAL A 4 -2.31 -7.53 -53.84
C VAL A 4 -3.25 -8.59 -53.28
N LYS A 5 -3.06 -8.98 -52.02
CA LYS A 5 -4.06 -9.73 -51.27
C LYS A 5 -4.45 -8.92 -50.04
N ASN A 6 -5.75 -8.64 -49.91
CA ASN A 6 -6.37 -8.33 -48.63
C ASN A 6 -6.31 -9.61 -47.81
N ILE A 7 -5.75 -9.63 -46.61
CA ILE A 7 -6.03 -10.69 -45.62
C ILE A 7 -5.45 -10.27 -44.24
N ILE A 8 -6.22 -10.68 -43.22
CA ILE A 8 -6.05 -10.69 -41.75
C ILE A 8 -6.55 -9.50 -40.91
N LEU A 9 -7.57 -9.81 -40.09
CA LEU A 9 -8.11 -9.04 -38.97
C LEU A 9 -7.36 -9.43 -37.69
N PHE A 10 -6.87 -8.45 -36.93
CA PHE A 10 -6.36 -8.71 -35.57
C PHE A 10 -6.92 -7.75 -34.53
N LEU A 11 -7.04 -8.26 -33.31
CA LEU A 11 -7.57 -7.58 -32.13
C LEU A 11 -6.41 -7.18 -31.22
N ILE A 12 -6.24 -5.87 -30.98
CA ILE A 12 -5.24 -5.35 -30.05
C ILE A 12 -5.96 -4.43 -29.05
N LEU A 13 -5.91 -4.77 -27.76
CA LEU A 13 -6.55 -4.00 -26.67
C LEU A 13 -8.07 -3.77 -26.90
N GLY A 14 -8.76 -4.73 -27.52
CA GLY A 14 -10.19 -4.62 -27.81
C GLY A 14 -10.55 -3.85 -29.09
N VAL A 15 -9.56 -3.37 -29.87
CA VAL A 15 -9.77 -2.65 -31.12
C VAL A 15 -9.24 -3.44 -32.32
N LEU A 16 -10.00 -3.44 -33.42
CA LEU A 16 -9.74 -4.22 -34.64
C LEU A 16 -8.84 -3.46 -35.63
N TYR A 17 -7.69 -4.03 -35.99
CA TYR A 17 -6.75 -3.47 -36.96
C TYR A 17 -6.72 -4.32 -38.23
N MET A 18 -6.69 -3.68 -39.41
CA MET A 18 -6.43 -4.29 -40.71
C MET A 18 -5.13 -3.73 -41.27
N ILE A 19 -4.21 -4.62 -41.68
CA ILE A 19 -2.91 -4.26 -42.24
C ILE A 19 -2.92 -4.51 -43.75
N TYR A 20 -2.52 -3.52 -44.55
CA TYR A 20 -2.46 -3.63 -46.01
C TYR A 20 -1.02 -3.80 -46.47
N ILE A 21 -0.67 -5.00 -46.94
CA ILE A 21 0.68 -5.33 -47.38
C ILE A 21 0.67 -5.52 -48.90
N SER A 22 1.41 -4.69 -49.63
CA SER A 22 1.62 -4.83 -51.07
C SER A 22 3.09 -5.16 -51.33
N VAL A 23 3.36 -6.34 -51.85
CA VAL A 23 4.71 -6.79 -52.20
C VAL A 23 4.70 -7.45 -53.58
N LYS A 24 5.81 -7.33 -54.30
CA LYS A 24 5.95 -7.99 -55.61
C LYS A 24 6.14 -9.51 -55.49
N ASN A 25 6.54 -10.00 -54.32
CA ASN A 25 6.88 -11.39 -54.07
C ASN A 25 5.98 -11.99 -52.97
N LYS A 26 5.22 -13.02 -53.32
CA LYS A 26 4.30 -13.72 -52.40
C LYS A 26 5.00 -14.36 -51.20
N LYS A 27 6.24 -14.86 -51.37
CA LYS A 27 7.01 -15.47 -50.26
C LYS A 27 7.33 -14.46 -49.16
N ILE A 28 7.54 -13.21 -49.54
CA ILE A 28 7.76 -12.12 -48.58
C ILE A 28 6.45 -11.79 -47.86
N LEU A 29 5.33 -11.77 -48.58
CA LEU A 29 4.02 -11.58 -47.98
C LEU A 29 3.73 -12.62 -46.91
N ASP A 30 3.97 -13.90 -47.22
CA ASP A 30 3.71 -15.02 -46.34
C ASP A 30 4.60 -14.97 -45.08
N ASN A 31 5.90 -14.65 -45.22
CA ASN A 31 6.81 -14.48 -44.08
C ASN A 31 6.45 -13.28 -43.19
N ILE A 32 6.01 -12.18 -43.82
CA ILE A 32 5.58 -10.99 -43.08
C ILE A 32 4.30 -11.33 -42.28
N ILE A 33 3.33 -12.00 -42.91
CA ILE A 33 2.11 -12.48 -42.27
C ILE A 33 2.41 -13.35 -41.05
N GLU A 34 3.29 -14.35 -41.17
CA GLU A 34 3.69 -15.21 -40.05
C GLU A 34 4.25 -14.42 -38.86
N ILE A 35 5.02 -13.36 -39.12
CA ILE A 35 5.56 -12.49 -38.07
C ILE A 35 4.46 -11.64 -37.40
N PHE A 36 3.45 -11.22 -38.16
CA PHE A 36 2.31 -10.44 -37.65
C PHE A 36 1.30 -11.28 -36.87
N ASP A 37 1.04 -12.53 -37.29
CA ASP A 37 0.12 -13.46 -36.62
C ASP A 37 0.56 -13.78 -35.18
N ASN A 38 1.85 -13.56 -34.89
CA ASN A 38 2.44 -13.63 -33.55
C ASN A 38 2.19 -12.38 -32.66
N ASN A 39 1.32 -11.46 -33.12
CA ASN A 39 0.50 -10.54 -32.32
C ASN A 39 1.19 -9.44 -31.49
N GLU A 40 2.28 -8.80 -31.95
CA GLU A 40 2.87 -7.69 -31.17
C GLU A 40 3.55 -6.56 -31.96
N LEU A 41 2.85 -5.43 -32.16
CA LEU A 41 3.48 -4.18 -32.60
C LEU A 41 2.89 -2.92 -31.90
N LYS A 42 3.78 -1.97 -31.55
CA LYS A 42 3.47 -0.60 -31.05
C LYS A 42 4.48 0.42 -31.58
N PHE A 43 3.99 1.64 -31.85
CA PHE A 43 4.59 2.78 -32.59
C PHE A 43 5.83 3.46 -31.97
N CYS A 44 6.59 4.20 -32.81
CA CYS A 44 7.62 5.21 -32.46
C CYS A 44 7.44 6.49 -33.34
N TYR A 45 8.32 7.50 -33.29
CA TYR A 45 8.23 8.79 -34.03
C TYR A 45 9.61 9.40 -34.41
N ASP A 46 9.61 10.17 -35.54
CA ASP A 46 10.44 11.34 -36.02
C ASP A 46 11.98 11.20 -36.27
N ASN A 47 12.69 11.96 -37.15
CA ASN A 47 12.45 13.25 -37.85
C ASN A 47 13.38 13.50 -39.10
N ASP A 48 13.08 14.57 -39.86
CA ASP A 48 13.84 15.52 -40.72
C ASP A 48 14.76 15.19 -41.92
N ASP A 49 15.12 13.94 -42.23
CA ASP A 49 15.89 13.64 -43.49
C ASP A 49 15.15 12.68 -44.45
N MET A 50 13.84 12.61 -44.25
CA MET A 50 12.94 11.60 -44.78
C MET A 50 12.93 11.50 -46.32
N TYR A 51 12.82 12.63 -47.03
CA TYR A 51 12.72 12.63 -48.49
C TYR A 51 14.04 12.29 -49.19
N SER A 52 15.17 12.66 -48.58
CA SER A 52 16.51 12.29 -49.05
C SER A 52 16.72 10.77 -48.99
N LEU A 53 16.26 10.16 -47.88
CA LEU A 53 16.32 8.72 -47.67
C LEU A 53 15.38 7.97 -48.63
N ILE A 54 14.17 8.48 -48.88
CA ILE A 54 13.22 7.88 -49.84
C ILE A 54 13.83 7.83 -51.25
N ARG A 55 14.50 8.90 -51.70
CA ARG A 55 15.14 8.91 -53.03
C ARG A 55 16.20 7.81 -53.18
N LYS A 56 16.94 7.53 -52.10
CA LYS A 56 18.04 6.54 -52.08
C LYS A 56 17.56 5.10 -51.85
N SER A 57 16.29 4.89 -51.54
CA SER A 57 15.76 3.57 -51.17
C SER A 57 15.09 2.84 -52.34
N THR A 58 14.86 1.54 -52.17
CA THR A 58 14.08 0.73 -53.14
C THR A 58 12.69 0.40 -52.60
N ILE A 59 12.58 0.24 -51.27
CA ILE A 59 11.36 -0.05 -50.52
C ILE A 59 11.19 1.01 -49.42
N VAL A 60 9.98 1.56 -49.32
CA VAL A 60 9.56 2.53 -48.31
C VAL A 60 8.48 1.90 -47.43
N VAL A 61 8.72 1.81 -46.13
CA VAL A 61 7.72 1.37 -45.14
C VAL A 61 7.25 2.61 -44.40
N THR A 62 5.95 2.93 -44.47
CA THR A 62 5.38 4.16 -43.90
C THR A 62 4.04 3.89 -43.23
N ASP A 63 3.59 4.77 -42.34
CA ASP A 63 2.18 4.82 -41.94
C ASP A 63 1.31 5.45 -43.03
N SER A 64 0.01 5.67 -42.79
CA SER A 64 -0.92 6.30 -43.76
C SER A 64 -0.63 7.78 -44.06
N ASN A 65 0.60 8.27 -43.92
CA ASN A 65 0.97 9.62 -44.28
C ASN A 65 0.86 9.84 -45.81
N PRO A 66 -0.09 10.67 -46.29
CA PRO A 66 -0.32 10.85 -47.73
C PRO A 66 0.86 11.52 -48.43
N THR A 67 1.57 12.41 -47.74
CA THR A 67 2.69 13.17 -48.31
C THR A 67 3.86 12.24 -48.62
N VAL A 68 4.17 11.31 -47.72
CA VAL A 68 5.20 10.28 -47.92
C VAL A 68 4.81 9.31 -49.02
N ILE A 69 3.57 8.82 -48.99
CA ILE A 69 3.08 7.86 -49.98
C ILE A 69 3.11 8.50 -51.37
N LYS A 70 2.60 9.72 -51.52
CA LYS A 70 2.59 10.45 -52.80
C LYS A 70 4.01 10.71 -53.31
N PHE A 71 4.94 11.06 -52.42
CA PHE A 71 6.34 11.26 -52.78
C PHE A 71 7.03 9.96 -53.20
N ALA A 72 6.86 8.88 -52.45
CA ALA A 72 7.43 7.57 -52.76
C ALA A 72 6.87 6.98 -54.07
N LEU A 73 5.58 7.21 -54.37
CA LEU A 73 4.96 6.84 -55.65
C LEU A 73 5.57 7.63 -56.81
N LYS A 74 5.77 8.96 -56.65
CA LYS A 74 6.43 9.81 -57.65
C LYS A 74 7.86 9.32 -57.95
N GLU A 75 8.58 8.89 -56.93
CA GLU A 75 9.94 8.33 -57.03
C GLU A 75 9.95 6.83 -57.41
N LYS A 76 8.80 6.25 -57.79
CA LYS A 76 8.61 4.85 -58.25
C LYS A 76 9.11 3.78 -57.26
N LYS A 77 8.98 4.05 -55.96
CA LYS A 77 9.40 3.13 -54.89
C LYS A 77 8.36 2.04 -54.63
N GLN A 78 8.79 0.90 -54.09
CA GLN A 78 7.85 -0.07 -53.50
C GLN A 78 7.41 0.46 -52.13
N ILE A 79 6.12 0.39 -51.81
CA ILE A 79 5.57 0.99 -50.58
C ILE A 79 4.85 -0.07 -49.75
N ILE A 80 5.17 -0.14 -48.46
CA ILE A 80 4.48 -0.94 -47.46
C ILE A 80 3.83 0.04 -46.48
N ILE A 81 2.50 -0.04 -46.32
CA ILE A 81 1.74 0.88 -45.44
C ILE A 81 1.32 0.15 -44.16
N LEU A 82 1.65 0.72 -43.01
CA LEU A 82 1.29 0.19 -41.68
C LEU A 82 0.30 1.14 -40.99
N THR A 83 -0.98 0.78 -40.87
CA THR A 83 -2.02 1.68 -40.31
C THR A 83 -3.13 0.98 -39.51
N SER A 84 -4.01 1.76 -38.88
CA SER A 84 -5.17 1.32 -38.09
C SER A 84 -6.52 1.64 -38.74
N LYS A 85 -7.58 0.88 -38.41
CA LYS A 85 -8.92 1.01 -39.03
C LYS A 85 -9.64 2.33 -38.69
N GLU A 86 -9.56 2.82 -37.45
CA GLU A 86 -10.16 4.10 -37.02
C GLU A 86 -9.61 5.32 -37.76
N LYS A 87 -8.30 5.32 -38.07
CA LYS A 87 -7.69 6.40 -38.84
C LYS A 87 -8.11 6.38 -40.30
N MET A 88 -8.49 5.22 -40.83
CA MET A 88 -8.90 5.07 -42.23
C MET A 88 -10.28 5.68 -42.53
N THR A 89 -11.21 5.68 -41.56
CA THR A 89 -12.55 6.30 -41.71
C THR A 89 -12.50 7.84 -41.62
N LYS A 90 -11.49 8.39 -40.93
CA LYS A 90 -11.20 9.84 -40.92
C LYS A 90 -10.35 10.32 -42.10
N LEU A 91 -9.68 9.40 -42.80
CA LEU A 91 -8.86 9.67 -43.99
C LEU A 91 -9.66 10.20 -45.18
N GLU A 92 -10.98 9.97 -45.20
CA GLU A 92 -11.89 10.60 -46.15
C GLU A 92 -12.25 12.05 -45.76
N LYS A 93 -11.90 12.53 -44.56
CA LYS A 93 -12.48 13.77 -44.01
C LYS A 93 -11.58 14.77 -43.30
N ASN A 94 -10.28 14.54 -43.05
CA ASN A 94 -9.29 15.62 -42.85
C ASN A 94 -7.89 15.07 -42.55
N TYR A 95 -6.87 15.77 -43.04
CA TYR A 95 -5.50 15.29 -43.17
C TYR A 95 -4.51 16.04 -42.26
N GLU A 96 -4.30 15.56 -41.04
CA GLU A 96 -3.11 15.88 -40.22
C GLU A 96 -2.88 14.71 -39.26
N SER A 97 -1.69 14.31 -38.83
CA SER A 97 -0.26 14.48 -39.15
C SER A 97 0.40 13.45 -38.25
N TYR A 98 1.34 12.60 -38.71
CA TYR A 98 2.27 11.75 -37.92
C TYR A 98 3.03 10.84 -38.90
N THR A 99 4.35 10.68 -38.78
CA THR A 99 5.15 9.97 -39.80
C THR A 99 6.27 9.10 -39.21
N ASN A 100 6.24 7.80 -39.48
CA ASN A 100 7.42 6.92 -39.41
C ASN A 100 7.74 6.40 -40.80
N VAL A 101 8.91 6.72 -41.34
CA VAL A 101 9.35 6.22 -42.64
C VAL A 101 10.64 5.43 -42.50
N TYR A 102 10.61 4.17 -42.91
CA TYR A 102 11.78 3.32 -42.97
C TYR A 102 12.12 3.02 -44.43
N CYS A 103 13.40 3.18 -44.78
CA CYS A 103 13.91 3.03 -46.13
C CYS A 103 14.88 1.84 -46.20
N CYS A 104 14.62 0.88 -47.08
CA CYS A 104 15.43 -0.33 -47.19
C CYS A 104 15.83 -0.60 -48.65
N ASN A 105 17.03 -1.19 -48.82
CA ASN A 105 17.62 -1.49 -50.13
C ASN A 105 17.63 -3.00 -50.46
N LYS A 106 17.29 -3.86 -49.50
CA LYS A 106 17.25 -5.33 -49.61
C LYS A 106 16.03 -5.89 -48.88
N GLU A 107 15.46 -6.98 -49.37
CA GLU A 107 14.25 -7.61 -48.82
C GLU A 107 14.48 -8.17 -47.39
N GLU A 108 15.66 -8.74 -47.13
CA GLU A 108 16.05 -9.27 -45.82
C GLU A 108 16.07 -8.18 -44.74
N ALA A 109 16.46 -6.95 -45.10
CA ALA A 109 16.47 -5.82 -44.18
C ALA A 109 15.06 -5.41 -43.73
N VAL A 110 14.03 -5.70 -44.53
CA VAL A 110 12.63 -5.48 -44.15
C VAL A 110 12.23 -6.47 -43.05
N LEU A 111 12.63 -7.74 -43.18
CA LEU A 111 12.33 -8.77 -42.17
C LEU A 111 13.03 -8.48 -40.84
N ASP A 112 14.29 -8.04 -40.88
CA ASP A 112 15.04 -7.69 -39.67
C ASP A 112 14.51 -6.43 -38.98
N LEU A 113 14.07 -5.45 -39.77
CA LEU A 113 13.40 -4.26 -39.25
C LEU A 113 12.10 -4.62 -38.53
N VAL A 114 11.24 -5.45 -39.15
CA VAL A 114 10.00 -5.91 -38.54
C VAL A 114 10.28 -6.64 -37.22
N LYS A 115 11.23 -7.60 -37.21
CA LYS A 115 11.65 -8.32 -35.98
C LYS A 115 12.12 -7.37 -34.87
N CYS A 116 12.89 -6.34 -35.23
CA CYS A 116 13.40 -5.35 -34.28
C CYS A 116 12.28 -4.54 -33.62
N ILE A 117 11.31 -4.07 -34.43
CA ILE A 117 10.15 -3.31 -33.94
C ILE A 117 9.31 -4.18 -32.99
N THR A 118 9.06 -5.44 -33.33
CA THR A 118 8.34 -6.42 -32.48
C THR A 118 9.06 -6.63 -31.14
N LYS A 119 10.38 -6.88 -31.16
CA LYS A 119 11.17 -7.14 -29.94
C LYS A 119 11.24 -5.93 -29.00
N ARG A 120 11.31 -4.71 -29.55
CA ARG A 120 11.30 -3.47 -28.75
C ARG A 120 9.94 -3.24 -28.08
N GLY A 121 8.85 -3.63 -28.74
CA GLY A 121 7.50 -3.65 -28.17
C GLY A 121 7.38 -4.54 -26.92
N LYS A 122 7.89 -5.78 -26.99
CA LYS A 122 7.95 -6.72 -25.84
C LYS A 122 8.61 -6.10 -24.61
N ARG A 123 9.78 -5.49 -24.79
CA ARG A 123 10.55 -4.86 -23.70
C ARG A 123 9.78 -3.71 -23.04
N LYS A 124 9.11 -2.86 -23.82
CA LYS A 124 8.29 -1.76 -23.27
C LYS A 124 7.10 -2.28 -22.45
N LYS A 125 6.40 -3.34 -22.90
CA LYS A 125 5.30 -3.97 -22.13
C LYS A 125 5.79 -4.53 -20.79
N LEU A 126 6.95 -5.21 -20.80
CA LEU A 126 7.55 -5.76 -19.58
C LEU A 126 7.87 -4.65 -18.57
N ILE A 127 8.49 -3.55 -19.01
CA ILE A 127 8.83 -2.41 -18.13
C ILE A 127 7.57 -1.77 -17.53
N ILE A 128 6.52 -1.57 -18.33
CA ILE A 128 5.25 -1.01 -17.84
C ILE A 128 4.59 -1.96 -16.84
N GLY A 129 4.56 -3.27 -17.13
CA GLY A 129 4.03 -4.28 -16.21
C GLY A 129 4.75 -4.30 -14.87
N VAL A 130 6.09 -4.26 -14.88
CA VAL A 130 6.90 -4.15 -13.66
C VAL A 130 6.61 -2.85 -12.92
N GLY A 131 6.46 -1.73 -13.63
CA GLY A 131 6.08 -0.44 -13.02
C GLY A 131 4.74 -0.48 -12.30
N ILE A 132 3.72 -1.11 -12.89
CA ILE A 132 2.40 -1.29 -12.25
C ILE A 132 2.51 -2.15 -10.99
N ILE A 133 3.27 -3.26 -11.03
CA ILE A 133 3.49 -4.13 -9.87
C ILE A 133 4.16 -3.36 -8.73
N LEU A 134 5.19 -2.55 -9.03
CA LEU A 134 5.88 -1.73 -8.03
C LEU A 134 4.96 -0.69 -7.40
N ILE A 135 4.08 -0.06 -8.19
CA ILE A 135 3.08 0.88 -7.67
C ILE A 135 2.10 0.18 -6.71
N ILE A 136 1.63 -1.01 -7.06
CA ILE A 136 0.74 -1.80 -6.19
C ILE A 136 1.43 -2.15 -4.87
N LEU A 137 2.69 -2.60 -4.92
CA LEU A 137 3.48 -2.89 -3.71
C LEU A 137 3.67 -1.66 -2.83
N LEU A 138 3.93 -0.50 -3.42
CA LEU A 138 4.06 0.77 -2.70
C LEU A 138 2.74 1.15 -2.00
N LEU A 139 1.60 1.00 -2.67
CA LEU A 139 0.28 1.27 -2.09
C LEU A 139 -0.04 0.34 -0.91
N LEU A 140 0.32 -0.95 -1.01
CA LEU A 140 0.18 -1.90 0.09
C LEU A 140 1.06 -1.52 1.30
N LEU A 141 2.27 -1.04 1.05
CA LEU A 141 3.19 -0.61 2.10
C LEU A 141 2.71 0.67 2.80
N ILE A 142 2.18 1.64 2.03
CA ILE A 142 1.54 2.84 2.58
C ILE A 142 0.30 2.46 3.40
N SER A 143 -0.53 1.55 2.91
CA SER A 143 -1.70 1.04 3.64
C SER A 143 -1.29 0.43 4.99
N SER A 144 -0.27 -0.42 5.01
CA SER A 144 0.28 -1.00 6.25
C SER A 144 0.76 0.07 7.23
N LEU A 145 1.46 1.11 6.77
CA LEU A 145 1.89 2.24 7.58
C LEU A 145 0.70 3.07 8.11
N CYS A 146 -0.35 3.25 7.31
CA CYS A 146 -1.58 3.93 7.73
C CYS A 146 -2.34 3.14 8.80
N PHE A 147 -2.42 1.81 8.68
CA PHE A 147 -2.97 0.94 9.73
C PHE A 147 -2.16 1.05 11.02
N PHE A 148 -0.83 1.13 10.95
CA PHE A 148 0.03 1.34 12.13
C PHE A 148 -0.20 2.72 12.78
N LYS A 149 -0.41 3.79 12.00
CA LYS A 149 -0.78 5.12 12.52
C LYS A 149 -2.20 5.20 13.09
N LEU A 150 -3.13 4.39 12.59
CA LEU A 150 -4.50 4.32 13.10
C LEU A 150 -4.60 3.45 14.36
N GLY A 151 -3.77 2.41 14.47
CA GLY A 151 -3.62 1.59 15.69
C GLY A 151 -2.92 2.31 16.85
N THR A 152 -2.29 3.45 16.58
CA THR A 152 -1.65 4.33 17.59
C THR A 152 -2.49 5.56 17.95
N LYS A 153 -3.77 5.63 17.51
CA LYS A 153 -4.72 6.57 18.11
C LYS A 153 -5.17 6.05 19.47
N GLU A 154 -4.25 6.10 20.44
CA GLU A 154 -4.67 6.23 21.83
C GLU A 154 -5.55 7.48 21.93
N LYS A 155 -6.72 7.32 22.53
CA LYS A 155 -7.46 8.46 23.10
C LYS A 155 -6.56 9.08 24.17
N LYS A 156 -5.70 10.02 23.78
CA LYS A 156 -5.12 11.01 24.70
C LYS A 156 -6.26 11.92 25.15
N VAL A 157 -7.07 11.44 26.09
CA VAL A 157 -7.75 12.31 27.04
C VAL A 157 -6.69 12.63 28.10
N VAL A 158 -5.68 13.41 27.70
CA VAL A 158 -4.84 14.11 28.66
C VAL A 158 -5.74 15.23 29.16
N VAL A 159 -6.34 15.02 30.33
CA VAL A 159 -6.88 16.13 31.11
C VAL A 159 -5.77 17.16 31.18
N GLU A 160 -6.01 18.37 30.64
CA GLU A 160 -5.09 19.52 30.61
C GLU A 160 -4.78 20.08 32.00
N ASN A 161 -4.69 19.24 33.03
CA ASN A 161 -4.01 19.60 34.26
C ASN A 161 -2.54 19.72 33.89
N LYS A 162 -2.04 20.96 33.79
CA LYS A 162 -0.63 21.29 33.57
C LYS A 162 0.24 20.46 34.51
N ILE A 163 0.83 19.38 34.00
CA ILE A 163 1.79 18.56 34.74
C ILE A 163 2.99 19.46 35.03
N ASP A 164 3.10 19.91 36.28
CA ASP A 164 4.27 20.64 36.75
C ASP A 164 5.26 19.62 37.28
N TYR A 165 6.22 19.25 36.43
CA TYR A 165 7.28 18.29 36.76
C TYR A 165 8.15 18.69 37.96
N ARG A 166 8.06 19.94 38.42
CA ARG A 166 8.77 20.46 39.60
C ARG A 166 7.96 20.33 40.90
N LYS A 167 6.71 19.87 40.81
CA LYS A 167 5.79 19.74 41.95
C LYS A 167 5.39 18.28 42.16
N GLU A 168 4.70 18.06 43.27
CA GLU A 168 4.11 16.77 43.60
C GLU A 168 3.16 16.29 42.50
N ASN A 169 3.23 15.01 42.14
CA ASN A 169 2.25 14.33 41.28
C ASN A 169 1.91 12.98 41.91
N ILE A 170 0.61 12.74 42.14
CA ILE A 170 0.09 11.55 42.81
C ILE A 170 -0.66 10.72 41.78
N VAL A 171 -0.07 9.61 41.33
CA VAL A 171 -0.66 8.77 40.28
C VAL A 171 -1.39 7.59 40.91
N PHE A 172 -2.66 7.42 40.56
CA PHE A 172 -3.44 6.20 40.81
C PHE A 172 -3.44 5.37 39.54
N ILE A 173 -2.85 4.18 39.59
CA ILE A 173 -2.68 3.28 38.45
C ILE A 173 -3.29 1.91 38.76
N GLY A 174 -4.09 1.40 37.83
CA GLY A 174 -4.81 0.15 38.01
C GLY A 174 -5.77 -0.17 36.87
N ASP A 175 -6.81 -0.93 37.19
CA ASP A 175 -7.83 -1.40 36.25
C ASP A 175 -9.11 -0.52 36.25
N SER A 176 -10.27 -1.12 35.99
CA SER A 176 -11.59 -0.46 35.99
C SER A 176 -11.95 0.15 37.33
N ILE A 177 -11.53 -0.44 38.46
CA ILE A 177 -11.81 0.10 39.80
C ILE A 177 -11.12 1.45 39.96
N THR A 178 -9.86 1.52 39.49
CA THR A 178 -9.12 2.79 39.47
C THR A 178 -9.72 3.75 38.46
N GLU A 179 -10.02 3.31 37.23
CA GLU A 179 -10.57 4.17 36.16
C GLU A 179 -11.86 4.89 36.59
N LEU A 180 -12.75 4.17 37.27
CA LEU A 180 -14.05 4.70 37.72
C LEU A 180 -13.94 5.52 39.01
N TYR A 181 -12.77 5.62 39.63
CA TYR A 181 -12.58 6.42 40.83
C TYR A 181 -12.47 7.91 40.48
N ASP A 182 -13.52 8.67 40.82
CA ASP A 182 -13.60 10.12 40.64
C ASP A 182 -12.65 10.85 41.61
N LEU A 183 -11.36 10.87 41.27
CA LEU A 183 -10.32 11.46 42.12
C LEU A 183 -10.56 12.96 42.34
N ASP A 184 -11.08 13.69 41.36
CA ASP A 184 -11.33 15.13 41.47
C ASP A 184 -12.41 15.44 42.51
N LYS A 185 -13.44 14.59 42.61
CA LYS A 185 -14.47 14.71 43.64
C LYS A 185 -13.91 14.49 45.05
N HIS A 186 -12.99 13.55 45.21
CA HIS A 186 -12.48 13.14 46.53
C HIS A 186 -11.20 13.89 46.96
N TYR A 187 -10.45 14.45 46.00
CA TYR A 187 -9.12 15.03 46.22
C TYR A 187 -8.92 16.37 45.48
N LYS A 188 -9.96 17.19 45.40
CA LYS A 188 -10.09 18.46 44.64
C LYS A 188 -8.91 19.45 44.68
N ASN A 189 -7.99 19.33 45.65
CA ASN A 189 -6.84 20.23 45.81
C ASN A 189 -5.48 19.52 45.78
N LEU A 190 -5.47 18.22 45.48
CA LEU A 190 -4.24 17.45 45.34
C LEU A 190 -3.93 17.24 43.84
N PRO A 191 -2.66 17.14 43.46
CA PRO A 191 -2.25 16.88 42.08
C PRO A 191 -2.41 15.38 41.77
N VAL A 192 -3.65 14.89 41.84
CA VAL A 192 -4.00 13.50 41.58
C VAL A 192 -4.20 13.24 40.09
N ILE A 193 -3.76 12.08 39.63
CA ILE A 193 -3.83 11.68 38.24
C ILE A 193 -4.39 10.27 38.21
N ASN A 194 -5.55 10.11 37.58
CA ASN A 194 -6.16 8.81 37.36
C ASN A 194 -5.64 8.24 36.05
N THR A 195 -4.93 7.13 36.12
CA THR A 195 -4.43 6.41 34.95
C THR A 195 -4.97 5.00 34.90
N GLY A 196 -6.12 4.72 35.52
CA GLY A 196 -6.79 3.41 35.47
C GLY A 196 -7.31 3.07 34.07
N LYS A 197 -7.44 1.78 33.76
CA LYS A 197 -7.97 1.31 32.46
C LYS A 197 -8.70 -0.01 32.61
N SER A 198 -9.97 -0.05 32.21
CA SER A 198 -10.85 -1.21 32.37
C SER A 198 -10.28 -2.48 31.73
N GLY A 199 -10.40 -3.59 32.47
CA GLY A 199 -9.95 -4.92 32.03
C GLY A 199 -8.45 -5.19 32.16
N TYR A 200 -7.65 -4.21 32.60
CA TYR A 200 -6.20 -4.38 32.70
C TYR A 200 -5.79 -5.42 33.74
N LYS A 201 -4.70 -6.11 33.42
CA LYS A 201 -4.03 -7.12 34.25
C LYS A 201 -2.65 -6.62 34.68
N THR A 202 -1.97 -7.38 35.53
CA THR A 202 -0.63 -7.03 36.01
C THR A 202 0.37 -6.81 34.86
N MET A 203 0.39 -7.67 33.84
CA MET A 203 1.35 -7.57 32.74
C MET A 203 1.08 -6.35 31.84
N ASP A 204 -0.18 -6.02 31.59
CA ASP A 204 -0.55 -4.84 30.80
C ASP A 204 -0.07 -3.54 31.47
N ILE A 205 -0.16 -3.47 32.81
CA ILE A 205 0.40 -2.35 33.58
C ILE A 205 1.91 -2.28 33.43
N TYR A 206 2.61 -3.42 33.56
CA TYR A 206 4.06 -3.49 33.43
C TYR A 206 4.55 -2.99 32.06
N ASP A 207 3.89 -3.42 30.98
CA ASP A 207 4.26 -3.06 29.61
C ASP A 207 4.00 -1.58 29.29
N GLU A 208 3.06 -0.93 29.99
CA GLU A 208 2.67 0.48 29.77
C GLU A 208 3.16 1.45 30.87
N LEU A 209 4.07 1.03 31.77
CA LEU A 209 4.56 1.89 32.88
C LEU A 209 5.12 3.22 32.39
N TYR A 210 5.76 3.26 31.22
CA TYR A 210 6.28 4.51 30.67
C TYR A 210 5.15 5.52 30.42
N ASP A 211 4.19 5.13 29.60
CA ASP A 211 3.11 6.00 29.12
C ASP A 211 2.04 6.29 30.17
N ARG A 212 1.90 5.43 31.18
CA ARG A 212 0.86 5.58 32.22
C ARG A 212 1.37 6.05 33.56
N LEU A 213 2.67 5.96 33.83
CA LEU A 213 3.22 6.36 35.12
C LEU A 213 4.37 7.34 34.97
N TYR A 214 5.38 7.00 34.16
CA TYR A 214 6.63 7.75 34.16
C TYR A 214 6.55 9.12 33.50
N ILE A 215 5.66 9.30 32.51
CA ILE A 215 5.41 10.61 31.88
C ILE A 215 4.88 11.68 32.85
N TYR A 216 4.40 11.28 34.03
CA TYR A 216 3.86 12.19 35.05
C TYR A 216 4.86 12.55 36.15
N ASN A 217 6.05 11.96 36.15
CA ASN A 217 7.07 12.15 37.19
C ASN A 217 6.50 12.06 38.62
N PRO A 218 5.93 10.89 39.01
CA PRO A 218 5.20 10.76 40.26
C PRO A 218 6.12 10.86 41.47
N THR A 219 5.60 11.42 42.55
CA THR A 219 6.19 11.35 43.90
C THR A 219 5.46 10.33 44.78
N LYS A 220 4.21 10.01 44.44
CA LYS A 220 3.41 8.95 45.06
C LYS A 220 2.70 8.14 43.99
N VAL A 221 2.67 6.83 44.17
CA VAL A 221 1.99 5.89 43.28
C VAL A 221 1.07 5.02 44.10
N PHE A 222 -0.22 5.04 43.80
CA PHE A 222 -1.20 4.10 44.33
C PHE A 222 -1.46 3.03 43.28
N LEU A 223 -1.14 1.78 43.60
CA LEU A 223 -1.24 0.65 42.69
C LEU A 223 -2.31 -0.31 43.20
N LEU A 224 -3.39 -0.47 42.44
CA LEU A 224 -4.42 -1.48 42.65
C LEU A 224 -4.60 -2.30 41.37
N ILE A 225 -4.11 -3.53 41.35
CA ILE A 225 -4.17 -4.40 40.17
C ILE A 225 -4.17 -5.87 40.58
N GLY A 226 -4.65 -6.75 39.69
CA GLY A 226 -4.53 -8.19 39.81
C GLY A 226 -5.87 -8.94 39.76
N THR A 227 -6.99 -8.27 40.01
CA THR A 227 -8.30 -8.95 40.02
C THR A 227 -8.67 -9.51 38.65
N ASN A 228 -8.26 -8.86 37.55
CA ASN A 228 -8.57 -9.34 36.20
C ASN A 228 -7.62 -10.44 35.72
N ASP A 229 -6.47 -10.64 36.38
CA ASP A 229 -5.55 -11.73 36.05
C ASP A 229 -6.21 -13.10 36.30
N PHE A 230 -7.15 -13.17 37.23
CA PHE A 230 -7.94 -14.38 37.51
C PHE A 230 -8.84 -14.82 36.36
N PHE A 231 -9.19 -13.94 35.41
CA PHE A 231 -9.93 -14.35 34.20
C PHE A 231 -9.11 -15.25 33.27
N ASP A 232 -7.78 -15.22 33.38
CA ASP A 232 -6.88 -16.06 32.59
C ASP A 232 -6.32 -17.22 33.43
N ASP A 233 -7.00 -17.61 34.52
CA ASP A 233 -6.57 -18.67 35.45
C ASP A 233 -5.14 -18.47 35.99
N ARG A 234 -4.71 -17.21 36.14
CA ARG A 234 -3.37 -16.91 36.67
C ARG A 234 -3.30 -17.22 38.16
N SER A 235 -2.20 -17.85 38.57
CA SER A 235 -1.97 -18.16 39.99
C SER A 235 -1.58 -16.92 40.80
N ASN A 236 -1.76 -16.98 42.11
CA ASN A 236 -1.35 -15.90 43.01
C ASN A 236 0.15 -15.60 42.90
N GLU A 237 0.98 -16.62 42.69
CA GLU A 237 2.43 -16.46 42.51
C GLU A 237 2.76 -15.66 41.24
N TYR A 238 2.00 -15.87 40.15
CA TYR A 238 2.15 -15.10 38.92
C TYR A 238 1.80 -13.62 39.17
N ILE A 239 0.66 -13.37 39.81
CA ILE A 239 0.15 -12.02 40.10
C ILE A 239 1.13 -11.27 41.02
N VAL A 240 1.51 -11.89 42.15
CA VAL A 240 2.51 -11.34 43.09
C VAL A 240 3.85 -11.13 42.41
N GLY A 241 4.29 -12.07 41.58
CA GLY A 241 5.53 -11.97 40.82
C GLY A 241 5.55 -10.75 39.90
N ASN A 242 4.44 -10.48 39.20
CA ASN A 242 4.33 -9.31 38.33
C ASN A 242 4.17 -8.00 39.10
N ILE A 243 3.39 -7.98 40.18
CA ILE A 243 3.31 -6.81 41.08
C ILE A 243 4.71 -6.47 41.61
N LYS A 244 5.49 -7.48 42.03
CA LYS A 244 6.87 -7.28 42.47
C LYS A 244 7.76 -6.70 41.36
N LYS A 245 7.62 -7.15 40.11
CA LYS A 245 8.34 -6.56 38.97
C LYS A 245 7.97 -5.09 38.78
N ILE A 246 6.68 -4.76 38.81
CA ILE A 246 6.18 -3.38 38.69
C ILE A 246 6.77 -2.51 39.78
N VAL A 247 6.64 -2.91 41.05
CA VAL A 247 7.14 -2.15 42.20
C VAL A 247 8.65 -1.95 42.13
N ASN A 248 9.41 -2.99 41.75
CA ASN A 248 10.86 -2.88 41.59
C ASN A 248 11.24 -1.91 40.45
N ASP A 249 10.59 -2.01 39.29
CA ASP A 249 10.85 -1.10 38.15
C ASP A 249 10.55 0.37 38.54
N ILE A 250 9.47 0.60 39.28
CA ILE A 250 9.13 1.93 39.81
C ILE A 250 10.20 2.43 40.78
N ASN A 251 10.62 1.62 41.74
CA ASN A 251 11.67 1.99 42.70
C ASN A 251 13.02 2.27 42.00
N ASP A 252 13.34 1.52 40.94
CA ASP A 252 14.58 1.70 40.18
C ASP A 252 14.55 2.99 39.34
N LYS A 253 13.45 3.26 38.61
CA LYS A 253 13.32 4.43 37.72
C LYS A 253 12.86 5.71 38.42
N ARG A 254 12.23 5.58 39.59
CA ARG A 254 11.70 6.68 40.41
C ARG A 254 12.03 6.41 41.90
N PRO A 255 13.32 6.42 42.31
CA PRO A 255 13.73 6.07 43.66
C PRO A 255 13.18 6.97 44.77
N ASN A 256 12.69 8.17 44.42
CA ASN A 256 12.07 9.09 45.36
C ASN A 256 10.53 8.96 45.43
N ALA A 257 9.93 8.17 44.54
CA ALA A 257 8.49 7.93 44.55
C ALA A 257 8.13 6.93 45.65
N LYS A 258 7.09 7.24 46.42
CA LYS A 258 6.52 6.29 47.40
C LYS A 258 5.44 5.45 46.73
N VAL A 259 5.61 4.14 46.74
CA VAL A 259 4.62 3.20 46.22
C VAL A 259 3.72 2.70 47.34
N TYR A 260 2.42 2.89 47.17
CA TYR A 260 1.35 2.39 48.02
C TYR A 260 0.66 1.27 47.25
N LEU A 261 0.95 0.03 47.63
CA LEU A 261 0.29 -1.14 47.07
C LEU A 261 -1.03 -1.36 47.82
N GLU A 262 -2.15 -1.28 47.11
CA GLU A 262 -3.47 -1.57 47.66
C GLU A 262 -3.77 -3.07 47.58
N SER A 263 -4.43 -3.60 48.61
CA SER A 263 -4.95 -4.97 48.57
C SER A 263 -6.04 -5.08 47.52
N ILE A 264 -6.08 -6.20 46.78
CA ILE A 264 -7.20 -6.49 45.88
C ILE A 264 -8.50 -6.54 46.69
N TYR A 265 -9.52 -5.82 46.23
CA TYR A 265 -10.80 -5.72 46.93
C TYR A 265 -11.57 -7.05 46.91
N PRO A 266 -12.34 -7.35 47.97
CA PRO A 266 -13.20 -8.52 47.99
C PRO A 266 -14.31 -8.43 46.94
N VAL A 267 -14.74 -9.58 46.45
CA VAL A 267 -15.91 -9.71 45.58
C VAL A 267 -17.14 -10.16 46.37
N ASN A 268 -18.33 -9.84 45.87
CA ASN A 268 -19.57 -10.39 46.40
C ASN A 268 -20.17 -11.36 45.38
N ASN A 269 -20.20 -12.65 45.74
CA ASN A 269 -20.73 -13.71 44.87
C ASN A 269 -22.16 -14.11 45.22
N SER A 270 -22.88 -13.35 46.06
CA SER A 270 -24.28 -13.62 46.39
C SER A 270 -25.19 -13.53 45.17
N ASP A 271 -26.34 -14.19 45.22
CA ASP A 271 -27.37 -14.14 44.16
C ASP A 271 -28.29 -12.91 44.28
N ASP A 272 -27.77 -11.82 44.86
CA ASP A 272 -28.51 -10.56 44.98
C ASP A 272 -28.60 -9.90 43.60
N GLU A 273 -29.78 -9.41 43.22
CA GLU A 273 -30.07 -8.82 41.91
C GLU A 273 -29.19 -7.60 41.58
N LYS A 274 -28.63 -6.93 42.59
CA LYS A 274 -27.70 -5.81 42.41
C LYS A 274 -26.31 -6.25 41.94
N ILE A 275 -26.00 -7.53 42.05
CA ILE A 275 -24.69 -8.08 41.69
C ILE A 275 -24.70 -8.48 40.22
N ASN A 276 -23.85 -7.83 39.42
CA ASN A 276 -23.60 -8.26 38.06
C ASN A 276 -22.69 -9.51 38.09
N LYS A 277 -23.30 -10.68 37.89
CA LYS A 277 -22.61 -11.98 37.89
C LYS A 277 -21.58 -12.12 36.77
N GLU A 278 -21.77 -11.48 35.62
CA GLU A 278 -20.79 -11.48 34.54
C GLU A 278 -19.54 -10.69 34.92
N MET A 279 -19.73 -9.58 35.65
CA MET A 279 -18.61 -8.77 36.16
C MET A 279 -17.85 -9.49 37.26
N VAL A 280 -18.53 -10.21 38.15
CA VAL A 280 -17.84 -10.99 39.20
C VAL A 280 -17.16 -12.23 38.60
N TYR A 281 -17.85 -12.91 37.69
CA TYR A 281 -17.43 -14.15 37.04
C TYR A 281 -17.03 -15.21 38.08
N ASP A 282 -15.98 -15.97 37.83
CA ASP A 282 -15.51 -17.07 38.68
C ASP A 282 -14.61 -16.62 39.84
N ARG A 283 -14.45 -15.31 40.05
CA ARG A 283 -13.63 -14.77 41.15
C ARG A 283 -14.26 -15.11 42.50
N ASP A 284 -13.45 -15.52 43.47
CA ASP A 284 -13.91 -15.73 44.84
C ASP A 284 -12.94 -15.14 45.89
N ASN A 285 -13.46 -14.87 47.09
CA ASN A 285 -12.65 -14.35 48.20
C ASN A 285 -11.68 -15.38 48.81
N LYS A 286 -11.69 -16.64 48.34
CA LYS A 286 -10.72 -17.65 48.77
C LYS A 286 -9.44 -17.56 47.95
N THR A 287 -9.58 -17.20 46.68
CA THR A 287 -8.53 -17.03 45.68
C THR A 287 -7.92 -15.64 45.80
N ILE A 288 -8.75 -14.62 46.07
CA ILE A 288 -8.33 -13.27 46.45
C ILE A 288 -7.83 -13.28 47.91
N LYS A 289 -6.64 -13.85 48.11
CA LYS A 289 -5.87 -13.85 49.37
C LYS A 289 -4.43 -13.42 49.11
N ILE A 290 -4.28 -12.39 48.28
CA ILE A 290 -2.99 -11.86 47.84
C ILE A 290 -2.52 -10.77 48.80
#